data_AF-A0A229RM61-F1
#
_entry.id   AF-A0A229RM61-F1
#
_cell.length_a   1.000
_cell.length_b   1.000
_cell.length_c   1.000
_cell.angle_alpha   90.00
_cell.angle_beta   90.00
_cell.angle_gamma   90.00
#
_symmetry.space_group_name_H-M   'P 1'
#
loop_
_entity.id
_entity.type
_entity.pdbx_description
1 polymer ?
#
loop_
_entity_poly.entity_id
_entity_poly.type
_entity_poly.pdbx_seq_one_letter_code
_entity_poly.pdbx_strand_id
1 'polypeptide(L)'
;MAAATVEIGKVAISLELSFDGDLYACRRPPGVVERMEAEALDLLSKGLFVSGIDTPVATVTGTAGHRFVQESAVFQPPGSWVYQGRCWVGTSRNGLTLTGVLGYRLEVRACWAPRAGECGPPETATEWCELFGAQLASIGGVVLRRASVLSLGTPP
;
A
#
# COMPACT_ATOMS: atom_id res chain seq x y z
N MET A 1 4.93 5.50 4.51
CA MET A 1 4.11 4.27 4.48
C MET A 1 2.63 4.64 4.52
N ALA A 2 1.79 3.86 3.86
CA ALA A 2 0.33 3.96 3.90
C ALA A 2 -0.25 2.55 4.06
N ALA A 3 -1.30 2.39 4.85
CA ALA A 3 -1.87 1.09 5.16
C ALA A 3 -3.40 1.15 5.23
N ALA A 4 -4.02 -0.02 5.12
CA ALA A 4 -5.44 -0.23 5.38
C ALA A 4 -5.68 -1.67 5.85
N THR A 5 -6.69 -1.85 6.68
CA THR A 5 -7.22 -3.16 7.03
C THR A 5 -8.70 -3.19 6.68
N VAL A 6 -9.14 -4.25 6.02
CA VAL A 6 -10.52 -4.45 5.57
C VAL A 6 -10.96 -5.85 5.98
N GLU A 7 -12.16 -5.97 6.56
CA GLU A 7 -12.78 -7.27 6.80
C GLU A 7 -13.96 -7.48 5.85
N ILE A 8 -14.01 -8.63 5.18
CA ILE A 8 -15.13 -9.05 4.34
C ILE A 8 -15.50 -10.49 4.66
N GLY A 9 -16.74 -10.69 5.12
CA GLY A 9 -17.24 -12.00 5.51
C GLY A 9 -16.40 -12.60 6.64
N LYS A 10 -15.59 -13.62 6.31
CA LYS A 10 -14.70 -14.32 7.24
C LYS A 10 -13.22 -14.01 7.02
N VAL A 11 -12.88 -13.12 6.09
CA VAL A 11 -11.50 -12.81 5.72
C VAL A 11 -11.18 -11.39 6.18
N ALA A 12 -10.03 -11.22 6.83
CA ALA A 12 -9.42 -9.94 7.15
C ALA A 12 -8.20 -9.74 6.24
N ILE A 13 -8.10 -8.56 5.64
CA ILE A 13 -7.06 -8.23 4.66
C ILE A 13 -6.34 -6.99 5.14
N SER A 14 -5.02 -7.06 5.20
CA SER A 14 -4.16 -5.94 5.55
C SER A 14 -3.29 -5.60 4.35
N LEU A 15 -3.30 -4.32 3.98
CA LEU A 15 -2.50 -3.77 2.91
C LEU A 15 -1.49 -2.79 3.50
N GLU A 16 -0.24 -2.90 3.08
CA GLU A 16 0.82 -1.98 3.45
C GLU A 16 1.62 -1.55 2.21
N LEU A 17 1.64 -0.25 1.96
CA LEU A 17 2.40 0.38 0.89
C LEU A 17 3.57 1.16 1.49
N SER A 18 4.78 0.79 1.11
CA SER A 18 6.00 1.54 1.39
C SER A 18 6.63 2.07 0.10
N PHE A 19 7.40 3.14 0.26
CA PHE A 19 8.19 3.76 -0.78
C PHE A 19 9.65 3.76 -0.35
N ASP A 20 10.54 3.62 -1.32
CA ASP A 20 11.99 3.67 -1.12
C ASP A 20 12.64 4.52 -2.22
N GLY A 21 13.72 5.22 -1.85
CA GLY A 21 14.46 6.14 -2.72
C GLY A 21 14.24 7.61 -2.42
N ASP A 22 14.80 8.46 -3.29
CA ASP A 22 14.88 9.90 -3.08
C ASP A 22 13.86 10.67 -3.92
N LEU A 23 13.29 11.72 -3.33
CA LEU A 23 12.46 12.69 -4.02
C LEU A 23 13.06 14.09 -3.94
N TYR A 24 12.97 14.80 -5.05
CA TYR A 24 13.30 16.21 -5.07
C TYR A 24 12.09 17.04 -4.65
N ALA A 25 12.27 17.85 -3.61
CA ALA A 25 11.26 18.76 -3.09
C ALA A 25 11.69 20.22 -3.31
N CYS A 26 10.81 21.01 -3.92
CA CYS A 26 11.03 22.43 -4.20
C CYS A 26 9.91 23.26 -3.60
N ARG A 27 10.21 24.24 -2.74
CA ARG A 27 9.21 25.15 -2.16
C ARG A 27 9.38 26.59 -2.63
N ARG A 28 8.28 27.23 -3.04
CA ARG A 28 8.22 28.66 -3.37
C ARG A 28 6.96 29.30 -2.75
N PRO A 29 7.10 30.33 -1.89
CA PRO A 29 8.35 30.90 -1.35
C PRO A 29 9.10 29.93 -0.42
N PRO A 30 10.38 30.20 -0.10
CA PRO A 30 11.13 29.40 0.88
C PRO A 30 10.39 29.35 2.22
N GLY A 31 10.39 28.19 2.87
CA GLY A 31 9.72 27.96 4.15
C GLY A 31 10.52 27.02 5.04
N VAL A 32 10.01 26.77 6.24
CA VAL A 32 10.64 25.87 7.22
C VAL A 32 10.66 24.42 6.71
N VAL A 33 11.81 23.76 6.81
CA VAL A 33 12.04 22.42 6.23
C VAL A 33 11.12 21.36 6.84
N GLU A 34 10.90 21.34 8.17
CA GLU A 34 10.04 20.29 8.78
C GLU A 34 8.58 20.37 8.29
N ARG A 35 8.08 21.58 8.01
CA ARG A 35 6.75 21.76 7.42
C ARG A 35 6.70 21.25 5.98
N MET A 36 7.79 21.38 5.24
CA MET A 36 7.91 20.88 3.88
C MET A 36 7.89 19.36 3.82
N GLU A 37 8.58 18.68 4.73
CA GLU A 37 8.58 17.20 4.81
C GLU A 37 7.20 16.65 5.16
N ALA A 38 6.53 17.24 6.15
CA ALA A 38 5.19 16.82 6.54
C ALA A 38 4.16 16.99 5.40
N GLU A 39 4.22 18.12 4.70
CA GLU A 39 3.39 18.40 3.52
C GLU A 39 3.73 17.47 2.34
N ALA A 40 5.01 17.14 2.14
CA ALA A 40 5.44 16.21 1.10
C ALA A 40 4.89 14.80 1.36
N LEU A 41 4.95 14.32 2.61
CA LEU A 41 4.39 13.04 3.01
C LEU A 41 2.86 13.03 2.90
N ASP A 42 2.17 14.13 3.21
CA ASP A 42 0.72 14.26 2.97
C ASP A 42 0.42 14.10 1.47
N LEU A 43 1.14 14.81 0.61
CA LEU A 43 0.97 14.72 -0.85
C LEU A 43 1.22 13.32 -1.41
N LEU A 44 2.24 12.62 -0.92
CA LEU A 44 2.54 11.26 -1.35
C LEU A 44 1.48 10.26 -0.90
N SER A 45 0.94 10.43 0.30
CA SER A 45 -0.05 9.51 0.88
C SER A 45 -1.49 9.81 0.51
N LYS A 46 -1.76 10.96 -0.12
CA LYS A 46 -3.11 11.42 -0.39
C LYS A 46 -3.84 10.62 -1.47
N GLY A 47 -4.96 10.03 -1.07
CA GLY A 47 -5.89 9.37 -1.98
C GLY A 47 -5.23 8.18 -2.70
N LEU A 48 -4.38 7.46 -1.98
CA LEU A 48 -3.84 6.19 -2.45
C LEU A 48 -4.97 5.15 -2.46
N PHE A 49 -5.14 4.49 -3.58
CA PHE A 49 -6.18 3.49 -3.79
C PHE A 49 -5.58 2.27 -4.48
N VAL A 50 -5.87 1.08 -3.92
CA VAL A 50 -5.39 -0.21 -4.43
C VAL A 50 -6.57 -1.02 -4.93
N SER A 51 -6.46 -1.65 -6.09
CA SER A 51 -7.49 -2.51 -6.67
C SER A 51 -6.88 -3.74 -7.35
N GLY A 52 -7.70 -4.73 -7.69
CA GLY A 52 -7.24 -5.97 -8.32
C GLY A 52 -6.34 -6.82 -7.42
N ILE A 53 -6.58 -6.79 -6.10
CA ILE A 53 -5.78 -7.49 -5.08
C ILE A 53 -5.93 -9.01 -5.10
N ASP A 54 -6.92 -9.52 -5.82
CA ASP A 54 -7.14 -10.92 -6.16
C ASP A 54 -6.34 -11.36 -7.38
N THR A 55 -5.64 -10.44 -8.05
CA THR A 55 -4.92 -10.71 -9.30
C THR A 55 -3.40 -10.64 -9.13
N PRO A 56 -2.63 -11.20 -10.09
CA PRO A 56 -1.18 -10.99 -10.16
C PRO A 56 -0.76 -9.55 -10.48
N VAL A 57 -1.70 -8.65 -10.80
CA VAL A 57 -1.43 -7.27 -11.23
C VAL A 57 -2.25 -6.30 -10.36
N ALA A 58 -1.82 -6.12 -9.12
CA ALA A 58 -2.44 -5.15 -8.23
C ALA A 58 -2.21 -3.73 -8.76
N THR A 59 -3.28 -2.97 -8.92
CA THR A 59 -3.21 -1.60 -9.42
C THR A 59 -3.20 -0.62 -8.26
N VAL A 60 -2.15 0.19 -8.18
CA VAL A 60 -2.04 1.31 -7.23
C VAL A 60 -2.26 2.62 -7.98
N THR A 61 -3.13 3.46 -7.44
CA THR A 61 -3.39 4.80 -7.98
C THR A 61 -3.28 5.83 -6.87
N GLY A 62 -2.96 7.07 -7.24
CA GLY A 62 -2.93 8.20 -6.31
C GLY A 62 -3.61 9.42 -6.91
N THR A 63 -4.31 10.19 -6.08
CA THR A 63 -5.00 11.42 -6.54
C THR A 63 -4.06 12.56 -6.94
N ALA A 64 -2.78 12.46 -6.59
CA ALA A 64 -1.79 13.50 -6.79
C ALA A 64 -1.03 13.41 -8.14
N GLY A 65 -1.51 12.58 -9.08
CA GLY A 65 -0.87 12.41 -10.39
C GLY A 65 0.29 11.40 -10.40
N HIS A 66 0.41 10.59 -9.33
CA HIS A 66 1.38 9.52 -9.24
C HIS A 66 1.09 8.44 -10.29
N ARG A 67 2.12 7.98 -10.98
CA ARG A 67 2.01 6.84 -11.90
C ARG A 67 2.72 5.66 -11.27
N PHE A 68 2.02 4.55 -11.09
CA PHE A 68 2.60 3.30 -10.62
C PHE A 68 2.76 2.34 -11.78
N VAL A 69 3.90 1.66 -11.85
CA VAL A 69 4.13 0.54 -12.77
C VAL A 69 4.67 -0.61 -11.96
N GLN A 70 3.89 -1.68 -11.91
CA GLN A 70 4.30 -2.93 -11.28
C GLN A 70 5.36 -3.62 -12.14
N GLU A 71 6.39 -4.13 -11.50
CA GLU A 71 7.51 -4.84 -12.13
C GLU A 71 7.54 -6.31 -11.70
N SER A 72 7.11 -6.60 -10.47
CA SER A 72 7.04 -7.97 -9.96
C SER A 72 5.85 -8.17 -9.01
N ALA A 73 5.43 -9.43 -8.90
CA ALA A 73 4.50 -9.93 -7.91
C ALA A 73 4.99 -11.28 -7.41
N VAL A 74 5.19 -11.42 -6.11
CA VAL A 74 5.72 -12.64 -5.50
C VAL A 74 4.85 -13.02 -4.31
N PHE A 75 4.38 -14.25 -4.31
CA PHE A 75 3.75 -14.81 -3.12
C PHE A 75 4.83 -15.15 -2.09
N GLN A 76 4.71 -14.61 -0.89
CA GLN A 76 5.57 -14.88 0.25
C GLN A 76 4.78 -15.64 1.32
N PRO A 77 5.05 -16.94 1.51
CA PRO A 77 4.46 -17.71 2.59
C PRO A 77 4.92 -17.18 3.97
N PRO A 78 4.05 -17.22 5.00
CA PRO A 78 2.65 -17.61 4.91
C PRO A 78 1.75 -16.42 4.49
N GLY A 79 0.81 -16.68 3.59
CA GLY A 79 -0.33 -15.80 3.32
C GLY A 79 0.00 -14.33 3.00
N SER A 80 0.92 -14.07 2.08
CA SER A 80 1.10 -12.70 1.59
C SER A 80 1.47 -12.63 0.11
N TRP A 81 0.92 -11.64 -0.57
CA TRP A 81 1.39 -11.20 -1.88
C TRP A 81 2.19 -9.92 -1.74
N VAL A 82 3.37 -9.89 -2.33
CA VAL A 82 4.24 -8.72 -2.38
C VAL A 82 4.37 -8.27 -3.83
N TYR A 83 3.84 -7.08 -4.11
CA TYR A 83 3.95 -6.41 -5.39
C TYR A 83 5.00 -5.32 -5.29
N GLN A 84 5.88 -5.23 -6.28
CA GLN A 84 6.93 -4.22 -6.33
C GLN A 84 6.95 -3.55 -7.68
N GLY A 85 7.46 -2.32 -7.70
CA GLY A 85 7.69 -1.60 -8.94
C GLY A 85 8.10 -0.16 -8.70
N ARG A 86 7.78 0.70 -9.67
CA ARG A 86 8.16 2.12 -9.64
C ARG A 86 6.95 3.04 -9.55
N CYS A 87 7.13 4.14 -8.84
CA CYS A 87 6.18 5.23 -8.71
C CYS A 87 6.84 6.52 -9.23
N TRP A 88 6.35 7.03 -10.35
CA TRP A 88 6.75 8.34 -10.85
C TRP A 88 5.91 9.39 -10.14
N VAL A 89 6.60 10.31 -9.47
CA VAL A 89 6.00 11.41 -8.73
C VAL A 89 6.24 12.69 -9.53
N GLY A 90 5.15 13.38 -9.82
CA GLY A 90 5.16 14.69 -10.46
C GLY A 90 3.94 15.47 -9.99
N THR A 91 4.05 16.09 -8.83
CA THR A 91 2.91 16.73 -8.17
C THR A 91 3.27 18.08 -7.58
N SER A 92 2.31 18.99 -7.50
CA SER A 92 2.51 20.28 -6.86
C SER A 92 1.26 20.75 -6.12
N ARG A 93 1.46 21.38 -4.96
CA ARG A 93 0.39 21.95 -4.14
C ARG A 93 0.95 23.00 -3.20
N ASN A 94 0.24 24.11 -3.00
CA ASN A 94 0.60 25.16 -2.04
C ASN A 94 2.06 25.67 -2.17
N GLY A 95 2.58 25.74 -3.39
CA GLY A 95 3.96 26.17 -3.66
C GLY A 95 5.03 25.12 -3.40
N LEU A 96 4.66 23.90 -2.97
CA LEU A 96 5.54 22.72 -2.91
C LEU A 96 5.39 21.91 -4.18
N THR A 97 6.51 21.57 -4.82
CA THR A 97 6.61 20.68 -5.97
C THR A 97 7.45 19.47 -5.58
N LEU A 98 6.94 18.27 -5.85
CA LEU A 98 7.64 17.00 -5.69
C LEU A 98 7.85 16.35 -7.05
N THR A 99 9.08 15.95 -7.32
CA THR A 99 9.46 15.25 -8.55
C THR A 99 10.47 14.16 -8.28
N GLY A 100 10.30 13.00 -8.92
CA GLY A 100 11.28 11.92 -8.87
C GLY A 100 10.64 10.57 -9.18
N VAL A 101 11.42 9.52 -8.97
CA VAL A 101 10.98 8.13 -9.15
C VAL A 101 11.32 7.37 -7.87
N LEU A 102 10.30 6.80 -7.25
CA LEU A 102 10.42 5.98 -6.06
C LEU A 102 10.25 4.50 -6.43
N GLY A 103 10.97 3.62 -5.75
CA GLY A 103 10.54 2.23 -5.63
C GLY A 103 9.29 2.17 -4.76
N TYR A 104 8.35 1.28 -5.05
CA TYR A 104 7.27 0.96 -4.13
C TYR A 104 7.22 -0.54 -3.85
N ARG A 105 6.76 -0.86 -2.64
CA ARG A 105 6.42 -2.22 -2.22
C ARG A 105 5.03 -2.19 -1.60
N LEU A 106 4.11 -2.94 -2.20
CA LEU A 106 2.78 -3.19 -1.68
C LEU A 106 2.72 -4.63 -1.17
N GLU A 107 2.44 -4.80 0.10
CA GLU A 107 2.17 -6.09 0.72
C GLU A 107 0.68 -6.24 1.00
N VAL A 108 0.12 -7.37 0.57
CA VAL A 108 -1.27 -7.75 0.80
C VAL A 108 -1.26 -9.04 1.59
N ARG A 109 -1.72 -8.97 2.84
CA ARG A 109 -1.92 -10.13 3.72
C ARG A 109 -3.40 -10.40 3.86
N ALA A 110 -3.77 -11.68 3.89
CA ALA A 110 -5.12 -12.13 4.12
C ALA A 110 -5.05 -13.23 5.15
N CYS A 111 -5.89 -13.09 6.17
CA CYS A 111 -6.05 -14.06 7.22
C CYS A 111 -7.53 -14.26 7.50
N TRP A 112 -7.84 -15.32 8.23
CA TRP A 112 -9.18 -15.51 8.75
C TRP A 112 -9.46 -14.45 9.81
N ALA A 113 -10.60 -13.77 9.68
CA ALA A 113 -11.09 -12.88 10.71
C ALA A 113 -11.31 -13.68 12.01
N PRO A 114 -11.13 -13.07 13.20
CA PRO A 114 -11.22 -13.81 14.48
C PRO A 114 -12.51 -14.62 14.65
N ARG A 115 -13.62 -14.16 14.06
CA ARG A 115 -14.93 -14.83 14.08
C ARG A 115 -15.04 -16.09 13.21
N ALA A 116 -14.06 -16.38 12.35
CA ALA A 116 -14.10 -17.47 11.40
C ALA A 116 -13.57 -18.81 11.96
N GLY A 117 -12.90 -18.78 13.11
CA GLY A 117 -12.17 -19.91 13.67
C GLY A 117 -10.74 -20.03 13.11
N GLU A 118 -9.97 -20.98 13.64
CA GLU A 118 -8.60 -21.26 13.18
C GLU A 118 -8.65 -22.11 11.91
N CYS A 119 -8.63 -21.45 10.76
CA CYS A 119 -8.10 -22.06 9.54
C CYS A 119 -6.68 -21.52 9.37
N GLY A 120 -5.71 -22.40 9.11
CA GLY A 120 -4.31 -22.00 8.94
C GLY A 120 -4.14 -21.00 7.79
N PRO A 121 -3.05 -20.22 7.77
CA PRO A 121 -2.73 -19.39 6.62
C PRO A 121 -2.37 -20.29 5.42
N PRO A 122 -2.62 -19.83 4.18
CA PRO A 122 -2.17 -20.55 3.00
C PRO A 122 -0.64 -20.49 2.87
N GLU A 123 -0.07 -21.62 2.49
CA GLU A 123 1.38 -21.79 2.27
C GLU A 123 1.75 -21.61 0.80
N THR A 124 0.76 -21.65 -0.10
CA THR A 124 0.97 -21.47 -1.54
C THR A 124 0.04 -20.42 -2.14
N ALA A 125 0.44 -19.87 -3.29
CA ALA A 125 -0.39 -18.96 -4.07
C ALA A 125 -1.72 -19.61 -4.51
N THR A 126 -1.71 -20.91 -4.81
CA THR A 126 -2.92 -21.66 -5.19
C THR A 126 -3.89 -21.75 -4.02
N GLU A 127 -3.40 -22.17 -2.85
CA GLU A 127 -4.23 -22.24 -1.62
C GLU A 127 -4.80 -20.86 -1.26
N TRP A 128 -4.01 -19.80 -1.42
CA TRP A 128 -4.50 -18.44 -1.21
C TRP A 128 -5.71 -18.12 -2.10
N CYS A 129 -5.62 -18.43 -3.39
CA CYS A 129 -6.72 -18.22 -4.33
C CYS A 129 -7.95 -19.07 -3.98
N GLU A 130 -7.76 -20.31 -3.56
CA GLU A 130 -8.84 -21.21 -3.15
C GLU A 130 -9.55 -20.72 -1.88
N LEU A 131 -8.79 -20.25 -0.88
CA LEU A 131 -9.33 -19.84 0.41
C LEU A 131 -9.92 -18.42 0.40
N PHE A 132 -9.28 -17.49 -0.32
CA PHE A 132 -9.58 -16.05 -0.22
C PHE A 132 -9.98 -15.39 -1.55
N GLY A 133 -9.77 -16.05 -2.69
CA GLY A 133 -9.92 -15.44 -4.01
C GLY A 133 -11.30 -14.85 -4.25
N ALA A 134 -12.37 -15.55 -3.87
CA ALA A 134 -13.74 -15.06 -4.07
C ALA A 134 -14.04 -13.79 -3.26
N GLN A 135 -13.56 -13.71 -2.01
CA GLN A 135 -13.75 -12.54 -1.15
C GLN A 135 -12.88 -11.38 -1.64
N LEU A 136 -11.64 -11.64 -2.05
CA LEU A 136 -10.74 -10.64 -2.60
C LEU A 136 -11.29 -10.06 -3.91
N ALA A 137 -11.83 -10.88 -4.80
CA ALA A 137 -12.44 -10.45 -6.07
C ALA A 137 -13.67 -9.57 -5.86
N SER A 138 -14.35 -9.68 -4.71
CA SER A 138 -15.48 -8.81 -4.35
C SER A 138 -15.04 -7.40 -3.92
N ILE A 139 -13.73 -7.19 -3.71
CA ILE A 139 -13.16 -5.88 -3.34
C ILE A 139 -12.87 -5.10 -4.60
N GLY A 140 -13.75 -4.15 -4.94
CA GLY A 140 -13.49 -3.19 -6.02
C GLY A 140 -12.23 -2.33 -5.78
N GLY A 141 -11.87 -2.12 -4.51
CA GLY A 141 -10.57 -1.60 -4.10
C GLY A 141 -10.57 -1.03 -2.68
N VAL A 142 -9.38 -0.62 -2.22
CA VAL A 142 -9.11 -0.19 -0.85
C VAL A 142 -8.39 1.15 -0.86
N VAL A 143 -8.95 2.12 -0.12
CA VAL A 143 -8.29 3.40 0.12
C VAL A 143 -7.27 3.23 1.24
N LEU A 144 -6.00 3.51 0.96
CA LEU A 144 -4.94 3.51 1.96
C LEU A 144 -4.92 4.84 2.71
N ARG A 145 -4.60 4.77 4.01
CA ARG A 145 -4.37 5.95 4.84
C ARG A 145 -2.92 6.01 5.23
N ARG A 146 -2.39 7.22 5.45
CA ARG A 146 -1.04 7.38 6.00
C ARG A 146 -0.94 6.57 7.29
N ALA A 147 0.01 5.64 7.32
CA ALA A 147 0.36 4.93 8.54
C ALA A 147 1.42 5.77 9.25
N SER A 148 1.11 6.20 10.48
CA SER A 148 2.16 6.68 11.38
C SER A 148 3.00 5.47 11.76
N VAL A 149 4.32 5.57 11.63
CA VAL A 149 5.23 4.57 12.21
C VAL A 149 5.15 4.73 13.73
N LEU A 150 4.11 4.15 14.33
CA LEU A 150 4.21 3.66 15.69
C LEU A 150 4.85 2.29 15.53
N SER A 151 6.14 2.19 15.84
CA SER A 151 6.78 0.91 16.10
C SER A 151 5.89 0.16 17.11
N LEU A 152 5.09 -0.78 16.62
CA LEU A 152 4.42 -1.75 17.46
C LEU A 152 5.55 -2.63 17.99
N GLY A 153 6.01 -2.27 19.19
CA GLY A 153 6.86 -3.13 20.00
C GLY A 153 6.24 -4.51 20.05
N THR A 154 7.08 -5.51 19.80
CA THR A 154 6.84 -6.91 20.10
C THR A 154 6.27 -7.04 21.52
N PRO A 155 5.12 -7.72 21.73
CA PRO A 155 4.78 -8.22 23.07
C PRO A 155 5.57 -9.52 23.35
N PRO A 156 5.72 -9.88 24.65
CA PRO A 156 6.68 -10.88 25.13
C PRO A 156 6.35 -12.32 24.75
#